data_AF-A0A1F9BKH9-F1
#
_entry.id   AF-A0A1F9BKH9-F1
#
_cell.length_a   1.000
_cell.length_b   1.000
_cell.length_c   1.000
_cell.angle_alpha   90.00
_cell.angle_beta   90.00
_cell.angle_gamma   90.00
#
_symmetry.space_group_name_H-M   'P 1'
#
loop_
_entity.id
_entity.type
_entity.pdbx_description
1 polymer ?
#
loop_
_entity_poly.entity_id
_entity_poly.type
_entity_poly.pdbx_seq_one_letter_code
_entity_poly.pdbx_strand_id
1 'polypeptide(L)'
;MPKLFRDRTLPALCPFCRREIPRPVEMEGLWYEFDGGFCECGATFALDPTARNGGAVLLQAIVQTCGGDWDLALTLAPGVDYDEAHLTRYNSLTHRLESNAFGTIYFIRRRTEDLPQKDTHS
;
A
#
# COMPACT_ATOMS: atom_id res chain seq x y z
N MET A 1 -0.01 -42.11 -7.58
CA MET A 1 0.14 -41.09 -6.52
C MET A 1 -0.26 -39.73 -7.09
N PRO A 2 -1.26 -39.03 -6.53
CA PRO A 2 -1.64 -37.73 -7.05
C PRO A 2 -0.57 -36.70 -6.69
N LYS A 3 -0.22 -35.83 -7.64
CA LYS A 3 0.72 -34.73 -7.44
C LYS A 3 0.12 -33.80 -6.37
N LEU A 4 0.72 -33.75 -5.18
CA LEU A 4 0.44 -32.70 -4.20
C LEU A 4 0.68 -31.37 -4.93
N PHE A 5 -0.40 -30.66 -5.25
CA PHE A 5 -0.36 -29.23 -5.46
C PHE A 5 0.23 -28.65 -4.16
N ARG A 6 1.53 -28.38 -4.15
CA ARG A 6 2.15 -27.64 -3.06
C ARG A 6 1.42 -26.31 -3.02
N ASP A 7 0.73 -26.06 -1.92
CA ASP A 7 0.06 -24.81 -1.63
C ASP A 7 1.14 -23.71 -1.63
N ARG A 8 1.38 -23.11 -2.80
CA ARG A 8 2.53 -22.26 -3.04
C ARG A 8 2.17 -20.86 -2.59
N THR A 9 2.15 -20.67 -1.28
CA THR A 9 2.00 -19.34 -0.69
C THR A 9 3.25 -18.50 -1.00
N LEU A 10 3.04 -17.21 -1.27
CA LEU A 10 4.13 -16.26 -1.51
C LEU A 10 4.17 -15.20 -0.40
N PRO A 11 5.33 -14.65 -0.05
CA PRO A 11 5.40 -13.51 0.87
C PRO A 11 4.72 -12.28 0.27
N ALA A 12 4.18 -11.42 1.14
CA ALA A 12 3.66 -10.10 0.75
C ALA A 12 4.86 -9.14 0.60
N LEU A 13 5.28 -8.89 -0.65
CA LEU A 13 6.44 -8.05 -0.95
C LEU A 13 6.01 -6.69 -1.48
N CYS A 14 6.63 -5.61 -1.00
CA CYS A 14 6.45 -4.29 -1.56
C CYS A 14 6.78 -4.32 -3.07
N PRO A 15 5.88 -3.85 -3.95
CA PRO A 15 6.10 -3.89 -5.39
C PRO A 15 7.27 -2.98 -5.83
N PHE A 16 7.61 -1.96 -5.04
CA PHE A 16 8.66 -1.00 -5.38
C PHE A 16 10.07 -1.46 -4.95
N CYS A 17 10.23 -1.98 -3.73
CA CYS A 17 11.55 -2.33 -3.19
C CYS A 17 11.77 -3.83 -2.95
N ARG A 18 10.73 -4.65 -3.18
CA ARG A 18 10.76 -6.12 -3.07
C ARG A 18 11.05 -6.68 -1.67
N ARG A 19 11.06 -5.85 -0.63
CA ARG A 19 11.12 -6.28 0.79
C ARG A 19 9.76 -6.77 1.25
N GLU A 20 9.73 -7.67 2.22
CA GLU A 20 8.50 -8.03 2.93
C GLU A 20 7.91 -6.79 3.61
N ILE A 21 6.61 -6.60 3.45
CA ILE A 21 5.88 -5.51 4.11
C ILE A 21 5.56 -5.91 5.55
N PRO A 22 5.41 -4.97 6.49
CA PRO A 22 4.77 -5.28 7.76
C PRO A 22 3.31 -5.69 7.52
N ARG A 23 2.74 -6.46 8.46
CA ARG A 23 1.31 -6.77 8.45
C ARG A 23 0.50 -5.47 8.46
N PRO A 24 -0.52 -5.30 7.59
CA PRO A 24 -1.44 -4.18 7.69
C PRO A 24 -2.08 -4.14 9.07
N VAL A 25 -2.16 -2.96 9.66
CA VAL A 25 -2.75 -2.71 10.99
C VAL A 25 -3.69 -1.53 10.92
N GLU A 26 -4.56 -1.42 11.93
CA GLU A 26 -5.38 -0.22 12.12
C GLU A 26 -4.48 1.03 12.17
N MET A 27 -4.85 2.04 11.40
CA MET A 27 -4.07 3.26 11.24
C MET A 27 -4.60 4.36 12.16
N GLU A 28 -3.72 5.07 12.84
CA GLU A 28 -4.13 6.19 13.71
C GLU A 28 -4.56 7.41 12.88
N GLY A 29 -5.81 7.86 13.07
CA GLY A 29 -6.33 9.08 12.44
C GLY A 29 -7.84 9.01 12.22
N LEU A 30 -8.51 10.16 12.29
CA LEU A 30 -9.98 10.26 12.16
C LEU A 30 -10.53 9.78 10.82
N TRP A 31 -9.69 9.68 9.79
CA TRP A 31 -10.09 9.46 8.41
C TRP A 31 -9.52 8.18 7.80
N TYR A 32 -8.90 7.32 8.62
CA TYR A 32 -8.45 6.01 8.17
C TYR A 32 -9.49 4.95 8.53
N GLU A 33 -10.07 4.33 7.52
CA GLU A 33 -11.13 3.33 7.65
C GLU A 33 -10.61 1.90 7.40
N PHE A 34 -9.45 1.77 6.74
CA PHE A 34 -8.87 0.49 6.35
C PHE A 34 -7.55 0.23 7.08
N ASP A 35 -7.23 -1.04 7.29
CA ASP A 35 -5.89 -1.42 7.76
C ASP A 35 -4.84 -1.02 6.73
N GLY A 36 -3.65 -0.60 7.18
CA GLY A 36 -2.57 -0.17 6.29
C GLY A 36 -1.20 -0.20 6.95
N GLY A 37 -0.25 0.50 6.33
CA GLY A 37 1.09 0.63 6.87
C GLY A 37 2.06 1.33 5.93
N PHE A 38 3.32 1.32 6.36
CA PHE A 38 4.43 1.97 5.66
C PHE A 38 5.51 0.94 5.34
N CYS A 39 6.05 1.01 4.13
CA CYS A 39 7.25 0.30 3.75
C CYS A 39 8.48 1.19 4.01
N GLU A 40 9.60 0.60 4.40
CA GLU A 40 10.87 1.31 4.62
C GLU A 40 11.40 2.04 3.38
N CYS A 41 10.98 1.63 2.18
CA CYS A 41 11.31 2.37 0.97
C CYS A 41 10.48 3.65 0.82
N GLY A 42 9.61 3.98 1.77
CA GLY A 42 8.71 5.13 1.81
C GLY A 42 7.47 4.98 0.92
N ALA A 43 7.09 3.76 0.54
CA ALA A 43 5.76 3.51 -0.01
C ALA A 43 4.75 3.35 1.14
N THR A 44 3.53 3.86 0.96
CA THR A 44 2.39 3.60 1.84
C THR A 44 1.53 2.50 1.24
N PHE A 45 0.77 1.80 2.09
CA PHE A 45 -0.17 0.81 1.60
C PHE A 45 -1.41 0.67 2.48
N ALA A 46 -2.52 0.28 1.86
CA ALA A 46 -3.79 0.01 2.53
C ALA A 46 -4.42 -1.29 2.00
N LEU A 47 -5.11 -2.01 2.89
CA LEU A 47 -5.72 -3.32 2.64
C LEU A 47 -7.21 -3.18 2.33
N ASP A 48 -7.62 -3.69 1.18
CA ASP A 48 -9.01 -4.04 0.90
C ASP A 48 -9.20 -5.55 1.16
N PRO A 49 -9.79 -5.95 2.30
CA PRO A 49 -9.99 -7.36 2.60
C PRO A 49 -11.06 -8.01 1.71
N THR A 50 -11.88 -7.22 1.03
CA THR A 50 -13.04 -7.68 0.24
C THR A 50 -12.84 -7.63 -1.27
N ALA A 51 -11.81 -6.92 -1.74
CA ALA A 51 -11.60 -6.55 -3.15
C ALA A 51 -12.82 -5.85 -3.80
N ARG A 52 -13.57 -5.07 -3.02
CA ARG A 52 -14.76 -4.32 -3.48
C ARG A 52 -14.70 -2.84 -3.15
N ASN A 53 -13.71 -2.40 -2.37
CA ASN A 53 -13.55 -1.03 -1.88
C ASN A 53 -12.32 -0.34 -2.49
N GLY A 54 -11.84 -0.82 -3.64
CA GLY A 54 -10.54 -0.43 -4.22
C GLY A 54 -10.34 1.09 -4.33
N GLY A 55 -11.35 1.85 -4.75
CA GLY A 55 -11.26 3.31 -4.82
C GLY A 55 -11.04 3.99 -3.47
N ALA A 56 -11.78 3.57 -2.44
CA ALA A 56 -11.66 4.13 -1.09
C ALA A 56 -10.32 3.73 -0.44
N VAL A 57 -9.91 2.48 -0.60
CA VAL A 57 -8.63 1.97 -0.06
C VAL A 57 -7.44 2.64 -0.75
N LEU A 58 -7.50 2.83 -2.08
CA LEU A 58 -6.49 3.55 -2.83
C LEU A 58 -6.39 5.01 -2.34
N LEU A 59 -7.52 5.70 -2.21
CA LEU A 59 -7.56 7.08 -1.71
C LEU A 59 -6.94 7.19 -0.32
N GLN A 60 -7.24 6.25 0.59
CA GLN A 60 -6.59 6.20 1.89
C GLN A 60 -5.07 6.05 1.77
N ALA A 61 -4.56 5.16 0.91
CA ALA A 61 -3.12 4.99 0.73
C ALA A 61 -2.45 6.28 0.18
N ILE A 62 -3.16 7.06 -0.65
CA ILE A 62 -2.71 8.39 -1.11
C ILE A 62 -2.67 9.38 0.07
N VAL A 63 -3.73 9.47 0.87
CA VAL A 63 -3.77 10.35 2.05
C VAL A 63 -2.66 10.01 3.04
N GLN A 64 -2.39 8.72 3.25
CA GLN A 64 -1.26 8.26 4.06
C GLN A 64 0.08 8.78 3.54
N THR A 65 0.28 8.79 2.21
CA THR A 65 1.53 9.29 1.59
C THR A 65 1.69 10.81 1.73
N CYS A 66 0.58 11.51 1.95
CA CYS A 66 0.52 12.94 2.27
C CYS A 66 0.55 13.22 3.78
N GLY A 67 0.79 12.21 4.63
CA GLY A 67 0.82 12.40 6.09
C GLY A 67 -0.55 12.76 6.69
N GLY A 68 -1.65 12.37 6.05
CA GLY A 68 -3.01 12.70 6.49
C GLY A 68 -3.59 13.98 5.87
N ASP A 69 -2.84 14.68 5.03
CA ASP A 69 -3.31 15.88 4.33
C ASP A 69 -4.22 15.49 3.14
N TRP A 70 -5.52 15.62 3.36
CA TRP A 70 -6.57 15.35 2.37
C TRP A 70 -6.57 16.33 1.22
N ASP A 71 -6.35 17.61 1.51
CA ASP A 71 -6.37 18.65 0.48
C ASP A 71 -5.23 18.40 -0.51
N LEU A 72 -4.03 18.09 -0.01
CA LEU A 72 -2.91 17.69 -0.86
C LEU A 72 -3.22 16.39 -1.63
N ALA A 73 -3.72 15.35 -0.97
CA ALA A 73 -4.02 14.06 -1.59
C ALA A 73 -4.95 14.19 -2.81
N LEU A 74 -5.96 15.07 -2.73
CA LEU A 74 -6.91 15.32 -3.82
C LEU A 74 -6.31 16.09 -5.02
N THR A 75 -5.13 16.70 -4.85
CA THR A 75 -4.42 17.39 -5.94
C THR A 75 -3.43 16.50 -6.70
N LEU A 76 -3.04 15.35 -6.13
CA LEU A 76 -2.01 14.49 -6.72
C LEU A 76 -2.56 13.68 -7.91
N ALA A 77 -1.76 13.58 -8.97
CA ALA A 77 -2.08 12.79 -10.16
C ALA A 77 -1.22 11.51 -10.27
N PRO A 78 -1.84 10.35 -10.59
CA PRO A 78 -1.11 9.11 -10.82
C PRO A 78 -0.20 9.23 -12.04
N GLY A 79 1.01 8.71 -11.92
CA GLY A 79 2.04 8.79 -12.97
C GLY A 79 2.67 10.17 -13.14
N VAL A 80 2.31 11.15 -12.30
CA VAL A 80 2.96 12.47 -12.21
C VAL A 80 3.55 12.64 -10.82
N ASP A 81 2.69 12.64 -9.80
CA ASP A 81 3.08 12.88 -8.40
C ASP A 81 3.34 11.59 -7.61
N TYR A 82 2.75 10.47 -8.06
CA TYR A 82 2.93 9.18 -7.43
C TYR A 82 2.83 8.02 -8.42
N ASP A 83 3.45 6.91 -8.04
CA ASP A 83 3.27 5.60 -8.65
C ASP A 83 2.33 4.75 -7.80
N GLU A 84 1.46 4.00 -8.46
CA GLU A 84 0.55 3.04 -7.84
C GLU A 84 0.90 1.59 -8.23
N ALA A 85 0.66 0.67 -7.31
CA ALA A 85 0.77 -0.76 -7.55
C ALA A 85 -0.15 -1.53 -6.61
N HIS A 86 -0.36 -2.82 -6.85
CA HIS A 86 -1.18 -3.63 -5.96
C HIS A 86 -0.67 -5.08 -5.86
N LEU A 87 -0.91 -5.69 -4.69
CA LEU A 87 -0.80 -7.13 -4.48
C LEU A 87 -2.19 -7.70 -4.37
N THR A 88 -2.54 -8.66 -5.23
CA THR A 88 -3.80 -9.40 -5.12
C THR A 88 -3.60 -10.71 -4.36
N ARG A 89 -4.71 -11.31 -3.95
CA ARG A 89 -4.75 -12.63 -3.31
C ARG A 89 -4.06 -12.66 -1.95
N TYR A 90 -4.12 -11.55 -1.22
CA TYR A 90 -3.60 -11.44 0.13
C TYR A 90 -4.56 -12.07 1.14
N ASN A 91 -4.03 -12.93 2.00
CA ASN A 91 -4.73 -13.50 3.15
C ASN A 91 -4.30 -12.75 4.43
N SER A 92 -5.25 -12.04 5.06
CA SER A 92 -4.99 -11.26 6.27
C SER A 92 -4.67 -12.09 7.51
N LEU A 93 -5.13 -13.34 7.56
CA LEU A 93 -4.85 -14.24 8.69
C LEU A 93 -3.40 -14.71 8.64
N THR A 94 -2.97 -15.21 7.49
CA THR A 94 -1.64 -15.82 7.31
C THR A 94 -0.55 -14.83 6.91
N HIS A 95 -0.92 -13.61 6.49
CA HIS A 95 -0.02 -12.60 5.96
C HIS A 95 0.79 -13.12 4.76
N ARG A 96 0.10 -13.79 3.82
CA ARG A 96 0.69 -14.37 2.62
C ARG A 96 -0.21 -14.17 1.41
N LEU A 97 0.36 -14.32 0.22
CA LEU A 97 -0.41 -14.41 -1.02
C LEU A 97 -0.76 -15.87 -1.29
N GLU A 98 -2.05 -16.17 -1.44
CA GLU A 98 -2.60 -17.53 -1.54
C GLU A 98 -3.64 -17.61 -2.67
N SER A 99 -3.65 -18.67 -3.48
CA SER A 99 -4.49 -18.70 -4.70
C SER A 99 -6.00 -18.53 -4.48
N ASN A 100 -6.48 -18.85 -3.28
CA ASN A 100 -7.89 -18.80 -2.87
C ASN A 100 -8.25 -17.56 -2.01
N ALA A 101 -7.30 -16.65 -1.77
CA ALA A 101 -7.54 -15.43 -1.02
C ALA A 101 -8.02 -14.29 -1.94
N PHE A 102 -8.75 -13.33 -1.36
CA PHE A 102 -9.37 -12.23 -2.10
C PHE A 102 -8.81 -10.85 -1.75
N GLY A 103 -8.06 -10.71 -0.66
CA GLY A 103 -7.56 -9.42 -0.22
C GLY A 103 -6.66 -8.76 -1.26
N THR A 104 -6.76 -7.44 -1.39
CA THR A 104 -5.89 -6.64 -2.23
C THR A 104 -5.21 -5.56 -1.40
N ILE A 105 -3.89 -5.47 -1.48
CA ILE A 105 -3.12 -4.38 -0.86
C ILE A 105 -2.74 -3.39 -1.95
N TYR A 106 -3.19 -2.15 -1.80
CA TYR A 106 -2.88 -1.04 -2.70
C TYR A 106 -1.66 -0.29 -2.16
N PHE A 107 -0.73 0.04 -3.03
CA PHE A 107 0.52 0.70 -2.69
C PHE A 107 0.62 2.03 -3.43
N ILE A 108 1.05 3.06 -2.71
CA ILE A 108 1.37 4.38 -3.26
C ILE A 108 2.81 4.74 -2.93
N ARG A 109 3.54 5.23 -3.92
CA ARG A 109 4.89 5.77 -3.74
C ARG A 109 4.96 7.14 -4.40
N ARG A 110 5.14 8.20 -3.61
CA ARG A 110 5.37 9.53 -4.17
C ARG A 110 6.60 9.54 -5.06
N ARG A 111 6.46 10.16 -6.21
CA ARG A 111 7.58 10.58 -7.04
C ARG A 111 8.14 11.83 -6.39
N THR A 112 9.35 11.75 -5.87
CA THR A 112 10.12 12.95 -5.57
C THR A 112 10.51 13.57 -6.91
N GLU A 113 9.81 14.61 -7.33
CA GLU A 113 10.51 15.68 -8.05
C GLU A 113 11.56 16.22 -7.07
N ASP A 114 12.78 16.46 -7.54
CA ASP A 114 13.83 17.14 -6.78
C ASP A 114 13.33 18.55 -6.38
N LEU A 115 12.54 18.64 -5.30
CA LEU A 115 12.25 19.91 -4.66
C LEU A 115 13.61 20.40 -4.15
N PRO A 116 14.15 21.52 -4.69
CA PRO A 116 15.42 22.04 -4.21
C PRO A 116 15.28 22.24 -2.71
N GLN A 117 16.18 21.58 -1.98
CA GLN A 117 16.33 21.72 -0.55
C GLN A 117 16.45 23.23 -0.30
N LYS A 118 15.41 23.84 0.26
CA LYS A 118 15.51 25.22 0.75
C LYS A 118 16.44 25.13 1.95
N ASP A 119 17.73 25.34 1.68
CA ASP A 119 18.75 25.60 2.67
C ASP A 119 18.22 26.72 3.56
N THR A 120 17.72 26.35 4.73
CA THR A 120 17.36 27.31 5.77
C THR A 120 18.68 27.77 6.37
N HIS A 121 19.29 28.77 5.74
CA HIS A 121 20.26 29.63 6.43
C HIS A 121 19.47 30.64 7.25
N SER A 122 19.55 30.52 8.57
CA SER A 122 19.31 31.61 9.53
C SER A 122 20.31 31.45 10.67
#